data_AF-A0A7X6VUN3-F1
#
_entry.id   AF-A0A7X6VUN3-F1
#
_cell.length_a   1.000
_cell.length_b   1.000
_cell.length_c   1.000
_cell.angle_alpha   90.00
_cell.angle_beta   90.00
_cell.angle_gamma   90.00
#
_symmetry.space_group_name_H-M   'P 1'
#
loop_
_entity.id
_entity.type
_entity.pdbx_description
1 polymer ?
#
loop_
_entity_poly.entity_id
_entity_poly.type
_entity_poly.pdbx_seq_one_letter_code
_entity_poly.pdbx_strand_id
1 'polypeptide(L)'
;MKFKINILLIILLIFSFSLNTFSSVGTSQNKDEPWKFEDIISLPVSPVEDQHRSGTCWAFAGLSFLQSEMMRMGKSDINLSEMFIVWHTYAEKARKYVRVHGHLNFSPGGAFHDVTNVINEYGIVPESVYTGLKYGEEKHVHGEMDRVLEEYVKGVVENKNRKLSSAWHDAYTQILNTYLGEIPQNFEYDG
;
A
#
# COMPACT_ATOMS: atom_id res chain seq x y z
N MET A 1 -19.48 68.39 13.97
CA MET A 1 -20.22 67.20 14.44
C MET A 1 -19.20 66.12 14.78
N LYS A 2 -18.86 65.97 16.06
CA LYS A 2 -17.81 65.02 16.51
C LYS A 2 -18.45 63.63 16.63
N PHE A 3 -18.02 62.67 15.81
CA PHE A 3 -18.40 61.26 15.93
C PHE A 3 -17.83 60.70 17.24
N LYS A 4 -18.62 60.75 18.32
CA LYS A 4 -18.41 59.90 19.49
C LYS A 4 -18.93 58.51 19.17
N ILE A 5 -18.17 57.77 18.37
CA ILE A 5 -18.38 56.32 18.25
C ILE A 5 -18.01 55.72 19.60
N ASN A 6 -19.04 55.21 20.29
CA ASN A 6 -18.91 54.61 21.61
C ASN A 6 -17.93 53.44 21.53
N ILE A 7 -16.78 53.58 22.20
CA ILE A 7 -15.80 52.49 22.42
C ILE A 7 -16.51 51.23 22.96
N LEU A 8 -17.61 51.39 23.70
CA LEU A 8 -18.46 50.31 24.17
C LEU A 8 -19.09 49.46 23.04
N LEU A 9 -19.48 50.07 21.92
CA LEU A 9 -20.07 49.37 20.76
C LEU A 9 -19.02 48.57 19.98
N ILE A 10 -17.78 49.08 19.91
CA ILE A 10 -16.66 48.37 19.27
C ILE A 10 -16.24 47.16 20.12
N ILE A 11 -16.20 47.31 21.45
CA ILE A 11 -15.90 46.21 22.37
C ILE A 11 -16.99 45.13 22.32
N LEU A 12 -18.27 45.51 22.22
CA LEU A 12 -19.38 44.56 22.08
C LEU A 12 -19.31 43.76 20.77
N LEU A 13 -18.88 44.40 19.66
CA LEU A 13 -18.71 43.74 18.37
C LEU A 13 -17.52 42.77 18.35
N ILE A 14 -16.42 43.12 19.01
CA ILE A 14 -15.25 42.24 19.13
C ILE A 14 -15.58 41.03 20.02
N PHE A 15 -16.36 41.23 21.10
CA PHE A 15 -16.77 40.16 22.00
C PHE A 15 -17.72 39.15 21.33
N SER A 16 -18.60 39.61 20.42
CA SER A 16 -19.50 38.74 19.67
C SER A 16 -18.82 37.99 18.52
N PHE A 17 -17.64 38.42 18.07
CA PHE A 17 -16.83 37.70 17.08
C PHE A 17 -15.94 36.60 17.71
N SER A 18 -15.59 36.72 18.99
CA SER A 18 -14.78 35.73 19.72
C SER A 18 -15.55 34.50 20.24
N LEU A 19 -16.87 34.42 20.04
CA LEU A 19 -17.71 33.33 20.56
C LEU A 19 -18.05 32.23 19.52
N ASN A 20 -17.57 32.32 18.28
CA ASN A 20 -17.89 31.35 17.21
C ASN A 20 -16.75 30.38 16.86
N THR A 21 -15.71 30.28 17.68
CA THR A 21 -14.56 29.37 17.46
C THR A 21 -14.44 28.30 18.54
N PHE A 22 -15.54 27.61 18.86
CA PHE A 22 -15.52 26.31 19.53
C PHE A 22 -16.68 25.46 19.02
N SER A 23 -16.52 24.91 17.83
CA SER A 23 -17.34 23.80 17.33
C SER A 23 -16.39 22.75 16.80
N SER A 24 -16.49 21.54 17.37
CA SER A 24 -15.67 20.33 17.18
C SER A 24 -14.37 20.18 18.00
N VAL A 25 -14.38 20.52 19.29
CA VAL A 25 -13.78 19.57 20.25
C VAL A 25 -14.86 18.54 20.50
N GLY A 26 -14.80 17.42 19.78
CA GLY A 26 -15.60 16.25 20.09
C GLY A 26 -15.30 15.88 21.54
N THR A 27 -16.21 16.24 22.45
CA THR A 27 -16.31 15.56 23.72
C THR A 27 -16.51 14.09 23.38
N SER A 28 -15.44 13.31 23.55
CA SER A 28 -15.53 11.86 23.64
C SER A 28 -16.45 11.58 24.83
N GLN A 29 -17.75 11.54 24.56
CA GLN A 29 -18.72 10.87 25.41
C GLN A 29 -18.08 9.52 25.74
N ASN A 30 -17.88 9.25 27.04
CA ASN A 30 -17.57 7.92 27.54
C ASN A 30 -18.69 7.00 27.02
N LYS A 31 -18.49 6.43 25.84
CA LYS A 31 -19.26 5.30 25.40
C LYS A 31 -18.73 4.18 26.26
N ASP A 32 -19.55 3.67 27.17
CA ASP A 32 -19.31 2.37 27.77
C ASP A 32 -18.95 1.42 26.63
N GLU A 33 -17.68 1.02 26.56
CA GLU A 33 -17.20 0.17 25.47
C GLU A 33 -18.00 -1.14 25.55
N PRO A 34 -18.81 -1.46 24.52
CA PRO A 34 -19.76 -2.57 24.61
C PRO A 34 -19.06 -3.93 24.71
N TRP A 35 -17.77 -3.98 24.39
CA TRP A 35 -16.97 -5.18 24.35
C TRP A 35 -15.69 -4.99 25.16
N LYS A 36 -15.46 -5.88 26.12
CA LYS A 36 -14.22 -5.96 26.88
C LYS A 36 -13.53 -7.25 26.50
N PHE A 37 -12.37 -7.15 25.88
CA PHE A 37 -11.53 -8.29 25.51
C PHE A 37 -10.38 -8.41 26.52
N GLU A 38 -10.06 -9.65 26.89
CA GLU A 38 -8.93 -9.99 27.75
C GLU A 38 -8.04 -10.98 27.00
N ASP A 39 -6.76 -10.64 26.86
CA ASP A 39 -5.78 -11.51 26.21
C ASP A 39 -5.46 -12.68 27.14
N ILE A 40 -5.82 -13.90 26.73
CA ILE A 40 -5.39 -15.13 27.43
C ILE A 40 -3.93 -15.45 27.11
N ILE A 41 -3.55 -15.27 25.83
CA ILE A 41 -2.21 -15.48 25.32
C ILE A 41 -1.94 -14.38 24.29
N SER A 42 -0.80 -13.71 24.41
CA SER A 42 -0.31 -12.73 23.45
C SER A 42 1.04 -13.18 22.91
N LEU A 43 1.16 -13.26 21.59
CA LEU A 43 2.39 -13.64 20.90
C LEU A 43 3.06 -12.40 20.30
N PRO A 44 4.40 -12.38 20.19
CA PRO A 44 5.11 -11.30 19.51
C PRO A 44 4.63 -11.14 18.06
N VAL A 45 4.40 -9.90 17.66
CA VAL A 45 4.03 -9.49 16.30
C VAL A 45 4.79 -8.22 15.93
N SER A 46 4.97 -7.99 14.63
CA SER A 46 5.51 -6.73 14.11
C SER A 46 4.52 -5.58 14.32
N PRO A 47 4.96 -4.31 14.16
CA PRO A 47 4.05 -3.17 14.12
C PRO A 47 2.93 -3.34 13.10
N VAL A 48 1.81 -2.64 13.33
CA VAL A 48 0.66 -2.66 12.42
C VAL A 48 0.98 -1.87 11.17
N GLU A 49 0.88 -2.53 10.01
CA GLU A 49 1.11 -1.94 8.68
C GLU A 49 -0.20 -1.44 8.02
N ASP A 50 -0.08 -0.57 7.00
CA ASP A 50 -1.21 0.05 6.28
C ASP A 50 -1.06 -0.08 4.75
N GLN A 51 -1.73 -1.07 4.15
CA GLN A 51 -1.80 -1.26 2.70
C GLN A 51 -2.51 -0.10 1.97
N HIS A 52 -3.20 0.76 2.70
CA HIS A 52 -3.96 1.89 2.19
C HIS A 52 -4.91 1.53 1.03
N ARG A 53 -4.94 2.33 -0.04
CA ARG A 53 -5.85 2.19 -1.20
C ARG A 53 -5.22 1.29 -2.26
N SER A 54 -4.86 0.08 -1.85
CA SER A 54 -4.31 -0.96 -2.73
C SER A 54 -4.89 -2.35 -2.42
N GLY A 55 -4.95 -3.22 -3.43
CA GLY A 55 -5.49 -4.58 -3.33
C GLY A 55 -4.49 -5.64 -2.85
N THR A 56 -3.57 -5.28 -1.95
CA THR A 56 -2.34 -6.04 -1.65
C THR A 56 -2.34 -6.72 -0.28
N CYS A 57 -3.51 -6.86 0.37
CA CYS A 57 -3.65 -7.47 1.70
C CYS A 57 -2.96 -8.84 1.84
N TRP A 58 -2.94 -9.62 0.76
CA TRP A 58 -2.31 -10.93 0.68
C TRP A 58 -0.78 -10.87 0.87
N ALA A 59 -0.13 -9.79 0.43
CA ALA A 59 1.29 -9.55 0.66
C ALA A 59 1.53 -9.07 2.09
N PHE A 60 0.81 -8.05 2.56
CA PHE A 60 0.90 -7.51 3.92
C PHE A 60 0.65 -8.59 4.99
N ALA A 61 -0.46 -9.32 4.88
CA ALA A 61 -0.78 -10.38 5.84
C ALA A 61 0.18 -11.59 5.71
N GLY A 62 0.65 -11.89 4.50
CA GLY A 62 1.62 -12.96 4.28
C GLY A 62 2.99 -12.66 4.90
N LEU A 63 3.49 -11.43 4.71
CA LEU A 63 4.75 -11.00 5.30
C LEU A 63 4.63 -10.83 6.81
N SER A 64 3.56 -10.24 7.33
CA SER A 64 3.31 -10.15 8.78
C SER A 64 3.33 -11.52 9.47
N PHE A 65 2.74 -12.53 8.82
CA PHE A 65 2.84 -13.92 9.30
C PHE A 65 4.28 -14.44 9.29
N LEU A 66 5.03 -14.24 8.21
CA LEU A 66 6.41 -14.70 8.10
C LEU A 66 7.35 -13.97 9.09
N GLN A 67 7.14 -12.68 9.33
CA GLN A 67 7.87 -11.90 10.33
C GLN A 67 7.59 -12.40 11.74
N SER A 68 6.32 -12.74 12.04
CA SER A 68 5.95 -13.37 13.31
C SER A 68 6.63 -14.75 13.47
N GLU A 69 6.74 -15.53 12.39
CA GLU A 69 7.50 -16.79 12.41
C GLU A 69 9.00 -16.58 12.58
N MET A 70 9.57 -15.51 12.01
CA MET A 70 10.96 -15.13 12.24
C MET A 70 11.20 -14.85 13.74
N MET A 71 10.34 -14.06 14.37
CA MET A 71 10.38 -13.81 15.82
C MET A 71 10.24 -15.11 16.62
N ARG A 72 9.29 -15.98 16.25
CA ARG A 72 9.10 -17.29 16.90
C ARG A 72 10.36 -18.16 16.83
N MET A 73 11.14 -18.03 15.76
CA MET A 73 12.41 -18.73 15.55
C MET A 73 13.63 -18.02 16.15
N GLY A 74 13.44 -16.92 16.91
CA GLY A 74 14.54 -16.16 17.51
C GLY A 74 15.37 -15.36 16.51
N LYS A 75 14.83 -15.08 15.32
CA LYS A 75 15.46 -14.20 14.32
C LYS A 75 15.08 -12.74 14.59
N SER A 76 15.87 -11.83 14.04
CA SER A 76 15.62 -10.40 14.09
C SER A 76 14.26 -10.07 13.48
N ASP A 77 13.57 -9.10 14.10
CA ASP A 77 12.41 -8.46 13.48
C ASP A 77 12.89 -7.56 12.34
N ILE A 78 12.50 -7.88 11.12
CA ILE A 78 12.88 -7.15 9.91
C ILE A 78 11.59 -6.74 9.21
N ASN A 79 11.45 -5.45 8.91
CA ASN A 79 10.36 -4.99 8.05
C ASN A 79 10.65 -5.39 6.59
N LEU A 80 9.86 -6.31 6.03
CA LEU A 80 10.05 -6.86 4.69
C LEU A 80 9.18 -6.10 3.69
N SER A 81 9.70 -5.86 2.49
CA SER A 81 8.97 -5.10 1.47
C SER A 81 7.82 -5.89 0.85
N GLU A 82 6.58 -5.48 1.12
CA GLU A 82 5.41 -5.98 0.40
C GLU A 82 5.48 -5.63 -1.08
N MET A 83 6.00 -4.45 -1.41
CA MET A 83 6.03 -3.97 -2.79
C MET A 83 6.97 -4.77 -3.66
N PHE A 84 8.05 -5.33 -3.09
CA PHE A 84 8.91 -6.29 -3.78
C PHE A 84 8.09 -7.53 -4.20
N ILE A 85 7.29 -8.06 -3.28
CA ILE A 85 6.40 -9.20 -3.54
C ILE A 85 5.35 -8.85 -4.60
N VAL A 86 4.71 -7.68 -4.48
CA VAL A 86 3.66 -7.21 -5.39
C VAL A 86 4.21 -7.03 -6.80
N TRP A 87 5.37 -6.41 -6.96
CA TRP A 87 6.01 -6.19 -8.26
C TRP A 87 6.24 -7.52 -9.00
N HIS A 88 6.89 -8.48 -8.34
CA HIS A 88 7.19 -9.79 -8.94
C HIS A 88 5.90 -10.56 -9.25
N THR A 89 4.94 -10.53 -8.32
CA THR A 89 3.65 -11.20 -8.52
C THR A 89 2.89 -10.61 -9.70
N TYR A 90 2.89 -9.29 -9.88
CA TYR A 90 2.20 -8.65 -11.01
C TYR A 90 2.87 -9.00 -12.33
N ALA A 91 4.22 -9.00 -12.38
CA ALA A 91 4.98 -9.40 -13.55
C ALA A 91 4.70 -10.85 -13.98
N GLU A 92 4.66 -11.79 -13.03
CA GLU A 92 4.37 -13.20 -13.31
C GLU A 92 2.89 -13.47 -13.59
N LYS A 93 1.98 -12.75 -12.92
CA LYS A 93 0.55 -12.77 -13.22
C LYS A 93 0.28 -12.33 -14.66
N ALA A 94 1.00 -11.32 -15.16
CA ALA A 94 0.90 -10.89 -16.56
C ALA A 94 1.32 -11.97 -17.54
N ARG A 95 2.45 -12.66 -17.27
CA ARG A 95 2.88 -13.82 -18.07
C ARG A 95 1.85 -14.93 -18.07
N LYS A 96 1.30 -15.26 -16.90
CA LYS A 96 0.29 -16.31 -16.76
C LYS A 96 -0.99 -15.95 -17.51
N TYR A 97 -1.48 -14.72 -17.37
CA TYR A 97 -2.67 -14.21 -18.05
C TYR A 97 -2.53 -14.27 -19.57
N VAL A 98 -1.40 -13.80 -20.11
CA VAL A 98 -1.11 -13.86 -21.56
C VAL A 98 -0.97 -15.31 -22.03
N ARG A 99 -0.30 -16.19 -21.27
CA ARG A 99 -0.13 -17.61 -21.60
C ARG A 99 -1.46 -18.35 -21.75
N VAL A 100 -2.45 -17.99 -20.95
CA VAL A 100 -3.80 -18.60 -21.02
C VAL A 100 -4.77 -17.79 -21.88
N HIS A 101 -4.26 -16.88 -22.72
CA HIS A 101 -5.07 -16.08 -23.63
C HIS A 101 -6.19 -15.27 -22.93
N GLY A 102 -5.90 -14.73 -21.74
CA GLY A 102 -6.83 -13.89 -20.98
C GLY A 102 -7.92 -14.64 -20.22
N HIS A 103 -7.88 -15.98 -20.18
CA HIS A 103 -8.83 -16.81 -19.43
C HIS A 103 -8.51 -16.96 -17.93
N LEU A 104 -7.73 -16.02 -17.38
CA LEU A 104 -7.51 -15.90 -15.93
C LEU A 104 -8.04 -14.55 -15.46
N ASN A 105 -8.34 -14.43 -14.17
CA ASN A 105 -8.62 -13.12 -13.60
C ASN A 105 -7.32 -12.29 -13.53
N PHE A 106 -7.38 -11.03 -13.96
CA PHE A 106 -6.29 -10.07 -13.84
C PHE A 106 -6.70 -8.92 -12.93
N SER A 107 -6.38 -9.05 -11.65
CA SER A 107 -6.73 -8.07 -10.61
C SER A 107 -5.59 -7.93 -9.59
N PRO A 108 -5.58 -6.86 -8.76
CA PRO A 108 -4.49 -6.62 -7.79
C PRO A 108 -4.40 -7.67 -6.67
N GLY A 109 -5.47 -8.44 -6.45
CA GLY A 109 -5.50 -9.48 -5.44
C GLY A 109 -4.53 -10.64 -5.72
N GLY A 110 -4.21 -11.38 -4.67
CA GLY A 110 -3.29 -12.53 -4.70
C GLY A 110 -3.60 -13.45 -3.52
N ALA A 111 -2.68 -14.37 -3.24
CA ALA A 111 -2.81 -15.35 -2.19
C ALA A 111 -1.49 -15.56 -1.46
N PHE A 112 -1.53 -16.19 -0.29
CA PHE A 112 -0.33 -16.40 0.54
C PHE A 112 0.78 -17.21 -0.15
N HIS A 113 0.42 -18.11 -1.07
CA HIS A 113 1.42 -18.86 -1.84
C HIS A 113 2.19 -17.97 -2.83
N ASP A 114 1.62 -16.84 -3.27
CA ASP A 114 2.36 -15.88 -4.11
C ASP A 114 3.56 -15.32 -3.33
N VAL A 115 3.38 -15.01 -2.05
CA VAL A 115 4.45 -14.52 -1.16
C VAL A 115 5.57 -15.54 -1.05
N THR A 116 5.27 -16.79 -0.67
CA THR A 116 6.32 -17.80 -0.49
C THR A 116 6.99 -18.20 -1.82
N ASN A 117 6.24 -18.19 -2.93
CA ASN A 117 6.80 -18.48 -4.25
C ASN A 117 7.75 -17.36 -4.69
N VAL A 118 7.38 -16.09 -4.52
CA VAL A 118 8.26 -14.97 -4.85
C VAL A 118 9.51 -15.00 -4.01
N ILE A 119 9.40 -15.21 -2.69
CA ILE A 119 10.58 -15.31 -1.81
C ILE A 119 11.51 -16.44 -2.26
N ASN A 120 10.96 -17.59 -2.64
CA ASN A 120 11.75 -18.72 -3.09
C ASN A 120 12.45 -18.48 -4.44
N GLU A 121 11.80 -17.77 -5.37
CA GLU A 121 12.32 -17.57 -6.73
C GLU A 121 13.19 -16.32 -6.87
N TYR A 122 12.86 -15.24 -6.18
CA TYR A 122 13.46 -13.91 -6.33
C TYR A 122 14.13 -13.39 -5.04
N GLY A 123 13.94 -14.08 -3.91
CA GLY A 123 14.36 -13.59 -2.61
C GLY A 123 13.41 -12.52 -2.05
N ILE A 124 13.91 -11.72 -1.12
CA ILE A 124 13.16 -10.62 -0.50
C ILE A 124 14.13 -9.54 -0.05
N VAL A 125 13.63 -8.31 0.06
CA VAL A 125 14.38 -7.16 0.54
C VAL A 125 13.64 -6.48 1.70
N PRO A 126 14.36 -5.77 2.58
CA PRO A 126 13.74 -4.92 3.59
C PRO A 126 12.93 -3.78 2.97
N GLU A 127 11.91 -3.31 3.68
CA GLU A 127 11.08 -2.17 3.26
C GLU A 127 11.93 -0.90 3.07
N SER A 128 12.98 -0.71 3.87
CA SER A 128 13.93 0.41 3.72
C SER A 128 14.69 0.41 2.39
N VAL A 129 14.78 -0.75 1.73
CA VAL A 129 15.48 -0.91 0.45
C VAL A 129 14.52 -0.70 -0.74
N TYR A 130 13.26 -1.11 -0.60
CA TYR A 130 12.26 -1.00 -1.67
C TYR A 130 10.87 -0.67 -1.13
N THR A 131 10.52 0.62 -1.11
CA THR A 131 9.23 1.06 -0.55
C THR A 131 8.06 0.98 -1.54
N GLY A 132 8.31 0.81 -2.83
CA GLY A 132 7.26 0.86 -3.86
C GLY A 132 6.57 2.22 -4.06
N LEU A 133 6.99 3.28 -3.37
CA LEU A 133 6.36 4.61 -3.43
C LEU A 133 7.15 5.55 -4.36
N LYS A 134 7.08 5.31 -5.69
CA LYS A 134 7.81 6.10 -6.71
C LYS A 134 6.92 6.99 -7.60
N TYR A 135 5.66 7.16 -7.25
CA TYR A 135 4.64 7.80 -8.09
C TYR A 135 3.97 9.03 -7.45
N GLY A 136 4.62 9.64 -6.45
CA GLY A 136 4.23 10.92 -5.88
C GLY A 136 3.18 10.87 -4.76
N GLU A 137 2.83 9.67 -4.28
CA GLU A 137 1.93 9.48 -3.14
C GLU A 137 2.69 9.19 -1.85
N GLU A 138 2.11 9.58 -0.70
CA GLU A 138 2.65 9.26 0.63
C GLU A 138 2.32 7.81 1.06
N LYS A 139 1.27 7.23 0.49
CA LYS A 139 0.77 5.88 0.80
C LYS A 139 0.34 5.17 -0.47
N HIS A 140 0.17 3.85 -0.39
CA HIS A 140 -0.21 3.05 -1.54
C HIS A 140 -1.61 3.40 -2.07
N VAL A 141 -1.67 4.11 -3.20
CA VAL A 141 -2.86 4.34 -4.03
C VAL A 141 -2.66 3.69 -5.39
N HIS A 142 -3.17 2.47 -5.61
CA HIS A 142 -2.85 1.68 -6.81
C HIS A 142 -3.92 1.70 -7.91
N GLY A 143 -5.05 2.38 -7.70
CA GLY A 143 -6.19 2.31 -8.62
C GLY A 143 -5.87 2.69 -10.08
N GLU A 144 -5.02 3.69 -10.29
CA GLU A 144 -4.54 4.04 -11.64
C GLU A 144 -3.61 2.96 -12.22
N MET A 145 -2.56 2.60 -11.48
CA MET A 145 -1.60 1.58 -11.89
C MET A 145 -2.29 0.25 -12.23
N ASP A 146 -3.17 -0.24 -11.37
CA ASP A 146 -3.89 -1.50 -11.55
C ASP A 146 -4.67 -1.50 -12.87
N ARG A 147 -5.34 -0.38 -13.18
CA ARG A 147 -6.10 -0.20 -14.44
C ARG A 147 -5.18 -0.17 -15.66
N VAL A 148 -4.07 0.56 -15.59
CA VAL A 148 -3.09 0.66 -16.67
C VAL A 148 -2.49 -0.71 -16.99
N LEU A 149 -2.08 -1.45 -15.96
CA LEU A 149 -1.52 -2.79 -16.10
C LEU A 149 -2.53 -3.78 -16.70
N GLU A 150 -3.78 -3.74 -16.23
CA GLU A 150 -4.86 -4.60 -16.75
C GLU A 150 -5.11 -4.36 -18.25
N GLU A 151 -5.25 -3.11 -18.67
CA GLU A 151 -5.52 -2.79 -20.07
C GLU A 151 -4.32 -3.09 -20.97
N TYR A 152 -3.11 -2.92 -20.46
CA TYR A 152 -1.90 -3.30 -21.17
C TYR A 152 -1.93 -4.80 -21.53
N VAL A 153 -2.17 -5.68 -20.56
CA VAL A 153 -2.14 -7.13 -20.81
C VAL A 153 -3.31 -7.58 -21.67
N LYS A 154 -4.48 -6.94 -21.58
CA LYS A 154 -5.61 -7.19 -22.51
C LYS A 154 -5.23 -6.84 -23.95
N GLY A 155 -4.60 -5.70 -24.18
CA GLY A 155 -4.10 -5.32 -25.50
C GLY A 155 -3.08 -6.33 -26.07
N VAL A 156 -2.24 -6.90 -25.20
CA VAL A 156 -1.31 -7.99 -25.60
C VAL A 156 -2.06 -9.26 -26.00
N VAL A 157 -3.14 -9.62 -25.29
CA VAL A 157 -3.97 -10.80 -25.61
C VAL A 157 -4.79 -10.62 -26.88
N GLU A 158 -5.34 -9.42 -27.12
CA GLU A 158 -6.15 -9.10 -28.30
C GLU A 158 -5.34 -8.95 -29.60
N ASN A 159 -4.01 -8.96 -29.49
CA ASN A 159 -3.07 -8.85 -30.59
C ASN A 159 -3.37 -9.82 -31.75
N LYS A 160 -3.65 -9.26 -32.93
CA LYS A 160 -3.97 -10.01 -34.17
C LYS A 160 -2.75 -10.43 -34.99
N ASN A 161 -1.53 -10.09 -34.55
CA ASN A 161 -0.29 -10.33 -35.31
C ASN A 161 0.14 -11.80 -35.37
N ARG A 162 -0.65 -12.74 -34.82
CA ARG A 162 -0.38 -14.20 -34.73
C ARG A 162 0.88 -14.60 -33.95
N LYS A 163 1.65 -13.62 -33.46
CA LYS A 163 2.82 -13.79 -32.59
C LYS A 163 2.87 -12.67 -31.56
N LEU A 164 3.38 -12.99 -30.39
CA LEU A 164 3.71 -11.99 -29.38
C LEU A 164 4.99 -11.24 -29.79
N SER A 165 5.04 -9.94 -29.48
CA SER A 165 6.29 -9.16 -29.60
C SER A 165 7.31 -9.68 -28.58
N SER A 166 8.61 -9.62 -28.87
CA SER A 166 9.61 -9.86 -27.82
C SER A 166 9.60 -8.78 -26.74
N ALA A 167 9.02 -7.60 -27.02
CA ALA A 167 9.08 -6.44 -26.13
C ALA A 167 7.92 -6.33 -25.14
N TRP A 168 6.86 -7.14 -25.26
CA TRP A 168 5.62 -6.87 -24.52
C TRP A 168 5.80 -7.00 -23.00
N HIS A 169 6.58 -7.98 -22.53
CA HIS A 169 6.76 -8.22 -21.10
C HIS A 169 7.71 -7.18 -20.50
N ASP A 170 8.81 -6.87 -21.20
CA ASP A 170 9.74 -5.82 -20.79
C ASP A 170 9.01 -4.48 -20.64
N ALA A 171 8.18 -4.08 -21.62
CA ALA A 171 7.40 -2.85 -21.52
C ALA A 171 6.36 -2.89 -20.37
N TYR A 172 5.77 -4.04 -20.06
CA TYR A 172 4.92 -4.19 -18.87
C TYR A 172 5.72 -3.98 -17.58
N THR A 173 6.92 -4.57 -17.47
CA THR A 173 7.78 -4.38 -16.30
C THR A 173 8.29 -2.95 -16.17
N GLN A 174 8.46 -2.22 -17.29
CA GLN A 174 8.82 -0.80 -17.24
C GLN A 174 7.68 0.07 -16.69
N ILE A 175 6.42 -0.30 -16.93
CA ILE A 175 5.28 0.36 -16.27
C ILE A 175 5.37 0.12 -14.76
N LEU A 176 5.57 -1.14 -14.34
CA LEU A 176 5.76 -1.45 -12.91
C LEU A 176 6.93 -0.67 -12.30
N ASN A 177 8.08 -0.61 -12.98
CA ASN A 177 9.24 0.15 -12.53
C ASN A 177 8.96 1.65 -12.42
N THR A 178 8.10 2.19 -13.29
CA THR A 178 7.72 3.61 -13.23
C THR A 178 6.87 3.90 -11.99
N TYR A 179 5.91 3.02 -11.65
CA TYR A 179 5.06 3.20 -10.48
C TYR A 179 5.77 2.81 -9.18
N LEU A 180 6.30 1.60 -9.10
CA LEU A 180 6.83 1.02 -7.86
C LEU A 180 8.35 1.20 -7.70
N GLY A 181 9.05 1.62 -8.74
CA GLY A 181 10.50 1.67 -8.77
C GLY A 181 11.13 0.39 -9.29
N GLU A 182 12.39 0.50 -9.70
CA GLU A 182 13.17 -0.64 -10.18
C GLU A 182 13.56 -1.60 -9.05
N ILE A 183 13.48 -2.89 -9.31
CA ILE A 183 13.88 -3.92 -8.35
C ILE A 183 15.40 -3.87 -8.12
N PRO A 184 15.84 -3.68 -6.85
CA PRO A 184 17.26 -3.59 -6.53
C PRO A 184 17.97 -4.92 -6.79
N GLN A 185 19.07 -4.88 -7.53
CA GLN A 185 19.92 -6.05 -7.78
C GLN A 185 20.95 -6.27 -6.68
N ASN A 186 21.36 -5.19 -6.02
CA ASN A 186 22.30 -5.20 -4.90
C ASN A 186 21.85 -4.13 -3.91
N PHE A 187 22.01 -4.41 -2.62
CA PHE A 187 21.75 -3.47 -1.54
C PHE A 187 22.64 -3.84 -0.34
N GLU A 188 22.92 -2.86 0.49
CA GLU A 188 23.57 -3.05 1.78
C GLU A 188 22.49 -3.00 2.86
N TYR A 189 22.59 -3.87 3.85
CA TYR A 189 21.64 -3.93 4.96
C TYR A 189 22.37 -4.32 6.24
N ASP A 190 22.40 -3.40 7.20
CA ASP A 190 23.05 -3.54 8.50
C ASP A 190 24.54 -3.97 8.48
N GLY A 191 25.27 -3.58 7.43
CA GLY A 191 26.73 -3.72 7.29
C GLY A 191 27.17 -4.92 6.47
#